data_AF-A0A355H132-F1
#
_entry.id   AF-A0A355H132-F1
#
_cell.length_a   1.000
_cell.length_b   1.000
_cell.length_c   1.000
_cell.angle_alpha   90.00
_cell.angle_beta   90.00
_cell.angle_gamma   90.00
#
_symmetry.space_group_name_H-M   'P 1'
#
loop_
_entity.id
_entity.type
_entity.pdbx_description
1 polymer ?
#
loop_
_entity_poly.entity_id
_entity_poly.type
_entity_poly.pdbx_seq_one_letter_code
_entity_poly.pdbx_strand_id
1 'polypeptide(L)'
;MVDGVALDLVVKNCRVGEDVPLDTHTLMQFMNTEFNSPWEEFSLTFEMREGRYGPRRITTSTQLPLAIYVPPETMQLWQSGRSTDKLNRIHAKHPGVDVDILKQYKLIYQWIRGKDVVETLQDVGITGEAADAVVKPVTLKVISDMAQKGFYVADMKPVHIILEEKQVNLIESIRADSPDRSKAQTDLITGIIEAGDYSVVDYELLIRTPEHEEQVKSQKRHAYHDEQRNRWRATQLPSHLGVMEIMGVPYIHGPVESTGGHLWVVGRNGQLFDYFLPERWRKTHSWKLSEKTDTYYTFTKDHIHIVWKISRVGETVIVQNNDDRNQKAVEYGYNSPFEEFSIAQYLSDKGIPTVYVRAIYMPGSAKTEQSTDRRRYESHSHLVNSLGEPLLREDRNFISIRGFFNGTDSWVVGSHELLKPMSLSQAEAEGIISAKNKTHLREAMIERLANAGVDGSLLETNDLIISLDNKNNITTTEDHLPEVRICSFELLRRL
;
A
#
# COMPACT_ATOMS: atom_id res chain seq x y z
N MET A 1 -7.32 -1.85 37.48
CA MET A 1 -8.64 -1.20 37.56
C MET A 1 -8.44 0.28 37.26
N VAL A 2 -9.15 0.81 36.28
CA VAL A 2 -9.32 2.26 36.09
C VAL A 2 -10.79 2.53 36.39
N ASP A 3 -11.08 3.44 37.31
CA ASP A 3 -12.44 3.77 37.76
C ASP A 3 -13.31 2.58 38.21
N GLY A 4 -12.69 1.58 38.85
CA GLY A 4 -13.40 0.39 39.35
C GLY A 4 -13.79 -0.64 38.29
N VAL A 5 -13.44 -0.40 37.02
CA VAL A 5 -13.64 -1.37 35.94
C VAL A 5 -12.39 -2.25 35.80
N ALA A 6 -12.59 -3.57 35.90
CA ALA A 6 -11.59 -4.59 35.56
C ALA A 6 -11.87 -5.09 34.14
N LEU A 7 -10.83 -5.12 33.31
CA LEU A 7 -10.89 -5.66 31.95
C LEU A 7 -10.30 -7.08 31.98
N ASP A 8 -11.12 -8.06 31.63
CA ASP A 8 -10.68 -9.43 31.39
C ASP A 8 -10.06 -9.49 29.98
N LEU A 9 -8.88 -10.11 29.87
CA LEU A 9 -8.07 -10.10 28.64
C LEU A 9 -7.82 -11.52 28.13
N VAL A 10 -7.78 -11.65 26.81
CA VAL A 10 -7.23 -12.80 26.11
C VAL A 10 -5.90 -12.40 25.51
N VAL A 11 -4.88 -13.22 25.74
CA VAL A 11 -3.57 -13.08 25.11
C VAL A 11 -3.36 -14.28 24.19
N LYS A 12 -3.19 -14.01 22.91
CA LYS A 12 -2.97 -15.02 21.87
C LYS A 12 -1.58 -14.84 21.27
N ASN A 13 -0.83 -15.93 21.11
CA ASN A 13 0.42 -15.91 20.35
C ASN A 13 0.07 -15.97 18.86
N CYS A 14 0.57 -15.02 18.08
CA CYS A 14 0.35 -14.99 16.65
C CYS A 14 1.21 -16.04 15.94
N ARG A 15 0.55 -16.91 15.18
CA ARG A 15 1.14 -18.00 14.40
C ARG A 15 1.60 -17.59 13.00
N VAL A 16 1.75 -16.28 12.73
CA VAL A 16 2.17 -15.75 11.44
C VAL A 16 3.41 -16.48 10.91
N GLY A 17 3.35 -16.99 9.67
CA GLY A 17 4.45 -17.71 9.03
C GLY A 17 4.63 -19.18 9.43
N GLU A 18 3.83 -19.73 10.35
CA GLU A 18 3.84 -21.16 10.72
C GLU A 18 3.05 -22.04 9.72
N ASP A 19 3.10 -23.36 9.92
CA ASP A 19 2.28 -24.32 9.18
C ASP A 19 0.83 -24.34 9.66
N VAL A 20 -0.09 -24.12 8.73
CA VAL A 20 -1.52 -24.30 8.97
C VAL A 20 -1.81 -25.80 8.92
N PRO A 21 -2.30 -26.42 10.01
CA PRO A 21 -2.63 -27.84 10.02
C PRO A 21 -3.72 -28.14 8.96
N LEU A 22 -3.50 -29.15 8.11
CA LEU A 22 -4.36 -29.49 6.97
C LEU A 22 -5.65 -30.26 7.33
N ASP A 23 -5.96 -30.43 8.62
CA ASP A 23 -7.02 -31.34 9.08
C ASP A 23 -8.46 -30.81 8.90
N THR A 24 -8.66 -29.61 8.35
CA THR A 24 -10.02 -29.09 8.11
C THR A 24 -10.47 -29.15 6.65
N HIS A 25 -11.58 -29.85 6.43
CA HIS A 25 -12.28 -30.04 5.16
C HIS A 25 -12.59 -28.72 4.41
N THR A 26 -12.64 -27.58 5.10
CA THR A 26 -12.88 -26.24 4.53
C THR A 26 -11.63 -25.62 3.87
N LEU A 27 -10.41 -26.04 4.27
CA LEU A 27 -9.15 -25.56 3.70
C LEU A 27 -8.97 -25.97 2.24
N MET A 28 -9.68 -26.99 1.75
CA MET A 28 -9.60 -27.41 0.34
C MET A 28 -10.14 -26.34 -0.63
N GLN A 29 -11.02 -25.44 -0.21
CA GLN A 29 -11.45 -24.29 -1.03
C GLN A 29 -10.44 -23.13 -0.98
N PHE A 30 -9.56 -23.12 0.03
CA PHE A 30 -8.56 -22.10 0.26
C PHE A 30 -7.16 -22.73 0.41
N MET A 31 -6.75 -23.52 -0.59
CA MET A 31 -5.53 -24.36 -0.59
C MET A 31 -4.21 -23.62 -0.31
N ASN A 32 -4.23 -22.28 -0.19
CA ASN A 32 -3.09 -21.42 0.12
C ASN A 32 -3.33 -20.53 1.36
N THR A 33 -4.21 -20.91 2.29
CA THR A 33 -4.46 -20.08 3.48
C THR A 33 -3.22 -20.06 4.38
N GLU A 34 -2.80 -18.87 4.78
CA GLU A 34 -1.71 -18.63 5.73
C GLU A 34 -2.26 -17.91 6.94
N PHE A 35 -1.62 -18.09 8.11
CA PHE A 35 -1.94 -17.29 9.28
C PHE A 35 -1.71 -15.81 8.99
N ASN A 36 -2.70 -15.00 9.33
CA ASN A 36 -2.66 -13.55 9.21
C ASN A 36 -1.50 -12.99 10.02
N SER A 37 -0.91 -11.89 9.52
CA SER A 37 -0.04 -11.08 10.37
C SER A 37 -0.83 -10.43 11.50
N PRO A 38 -0.19 -10.02 12.62
CA PRO A 38 -0.89 -9.38 13.73
C PRO A 38 -1.72 -8.15 13.31
N TRP A 39 -1.16 -7.34 12.41
CA TRP A 39 -1.81 -6.15 11.89
C TRP A 39 -2.95 -6.48 10.92
N GLU A 40 -2.79 -7.52 10.10
CA GLU A 40 -3.84 -7.97 9.20
C GLU A 40 -5.04 -8.50 10.00
N GLU A 41 -4.80 -9.33 11.01
CA GLU A 41 -5.84 -9.86 11.89
C GLU A 41 -6.63 -8.72 12.55
N PHE A 42 -5.92 -7.75 13.13
CA PHE A 42 -6.56 -6.58 13.74
C PHE A 42 -7.32 -5.74 12.70
N SER A 43 -6.72 -5.46 11.55
CA SER A 43 -7.34 -4.67 10.49
C SER A 43 -8.64 -5.31 10.01
N LEU A 44 -8.65 -6.62 9.74
CA LEU A 44 -9.84 -7.34 9.28
C LEU A 44 -10.90 -7.42 10.39
N THR A 45 -10.48 -7.58 11.64
CA THR A 45 -11.40 -7.60 12.77
C THR A 45 -12.06 -6.23 12.96
N PHE A 46 -11.29 -5.14 12.91
CA PHE A 46 -11.85 -3.77 12.96
C PHE A 46 -12.82 -3.52 11.81
N GLU A 47 -12.44 -3.87 10.59
CA GLU A 47 -13.28 -3.69 9.40
C GLU A 47 -14.60 -4.48 9.51
N MET A 48 -14.54 -5.73 9.96
CA MET A 48 -15.72 -6.56 10.20
C MET A 48 -16.63 -5.95 11.28
N ARG A 49 -16.05 -5.42 12.37
CA ARG A 49 -16.77 -4.73 13.45
C ARG A 49 -17.47 -3.47 12.99
N GLU A 50 -16.83 -2.68 12.14
CA GLU A 50 -17.46 -1.48 11.57
C GLU A 50 -18.67 -1.83 10.71
N GLY A 51 -18.68 -3.03 10.12
CA GLY A 51 -19.82 -3.59 9.42
C GLY A 51 -20.28 -2.78 8.22
N ARG A 52 -19.39 -1.98 7.61
CA ARG A 52 -19.71 -1.10 6.46
C ARG A 52 -20.05 -1.88 5.19
N TYR A 53 -19.47 -3.07 5.03
CA TYR A 53 -19.73 -3.96 3.90
C TYR A 53 -20.91 -4.90 4.18
N GLY A 54 -21.64 -5.26 3.13
CA GLY A 54 -22.75 -6.21 3.20
C GLY A 54 -24.03 -5.66 3.84
N PRO A 55 -25.03 -6.52 4.08
CA PRO A 55 -26.33 -6.11 4.62
C PRO A 55 -26.23 -5.50 6.03
N ARG A 56 -26.87 -4.35 6.26
CA ARG A 56 -26.90 -3.68 7.58
C ARG A 56 -27.66 -4.45 8.66
N ARG A 57 -28.58 -5.33 8.26
CA ARG A 57 -29.37 -6.16 9.18
C ARG A 57 -28.59 -7.33 9.79
N ILE A 58 -27.42 -7.64 9.23
CA ILE A 58 -26.56 -8.71 9.74
C ILE A 58 -25.46 -8.04 10.55
N THR A 59 -25.42 -8.39 11.83
CA THR A 59 -24.38 -7.97 12.77
C THR A 59 -23.47 -9.13 13.07
N THR A 60 -22.15 -8.87 13.12
CA THR A 60 -21.16 -9.87 13.49
C THR A 60 -20.37 -9.30 14.68
N SER A 61 -20.72 -9.73 15.89
CA SER A 61 -19.99 -9.32 17.09
C SER A 61 -18.67 -10.08 17.18
N THR A 62 -17.65 -9.42 17.73
CA THR A 62 -16.29 -9.96 17.90
C THR A 62 -15.70 -9.50 19.22
N GLN A 63 -14.56 -10.07 19.57
CA GLN A 63 -13.70 -9.51 20.61
C GLN A 63 -13.20 -8.13 20.18
N LEU A 64 -13.04 -7.23 21.15
CA LEU A 64 -12.43 -5.92 20.91
C LEU A 64 -10.91 -6.10 20.81
N PRO A 65 -10.26 -5.79 19.66
CA PRO A 65 -8.80 -5.76 19.59
C PRO A 65 -8.29 -4.58 20.44
N LEU A 66 -7.31 -4.84 21.32
CA LEU A 66 -6.79 -3.83 22.25
C LEU A 66 -5.35 -3.44 21.93
N ALA A 67 -4.45 -4.40 21.77
CA ALA A 67 -3.04 -4.14 21.53
C ALA A 67 -2.32 -5.30 20.86
N ILE A 68 -1.26 -4.97 20.11
CA ILE A 68 -0.25 -5.93 19.64
C ILE A 68 1.00 -5.69 20.49
N TYR A 69 1.39 -6.69 21.28
CA TYR A 69 2.61 -6.65 22.08
C TYR A 69 3.72 -7.46 21.41
N VAL A 70 4.89 -6.85 21.24
CA VAL A 70 6.09 -7.49 20.70
C VAL A 70 7.11 -7.56 21.82
N PRO A 71 7.39 -8.76 22.39
CA PRO A 71 8.42 -8.90 23.41
C PRO A 71 9.80 -8.46 22.88
N PRO A 72 10.65 -7.86 23.72
CA PRO A 72 11.96 -7.37 23.30
C PRO A 72 12.91 -8.49 22.87
N GLU A 73 12.71 -9.71 23.33
CA GLU A 73 13.54 -10.86 23.01
C GLU A 73 13.51 -11.20 21.51
N THR A 74 14.62 -11.75 21.02
CA THR A 74 14.75 -12.21 19.64
C THR A 74 14.95 -13.72 19.67
N MET A 75 14.14 -14.45 18.89
CA MET A 75 14.20 -15.89 18.76
C MET A 75 15.29 -16.33 17.77
N GLN A 76 15.67 -17.60 17.82
CA GLN A 76 16.35 -18.28 16.71
C GLN A 76 15.32 -18.81 15.71
N LEU A 77 15.70 -18.94 14.43
CA LEU A 77 14.77 -19.36 13.37
C LEU A 77 14.09 -20.72 13.65
N TRP A 78 14.83 -21.69 14.19
CA TRP A 78 14.25 -22.99 14.55
C TRP A 78 13.28 -22.91 15.74
N GLN A 79 13.40 -21.89 16.59
CA GLN A 79 12.50 -21.67 17.73
C GLN A 79 11.18 -21.03 17.31
N SER A 80 11.15 -20.32 16.17
CA SER A 80 9.94 -19.66 15.70
C SER A 80 8.96 -20.60 15.02
N GLY A 81 9.43 -21.74 14.48
CA GLY A 81 8.60 -22.66 13.69
C GLY A 81 8.11 -22.06 12.36
N ARG A 82 8.63 -20.90 11.95
CA ARG A 82 8.16 -20.14 10.78
C ARG A 82 8.96 -20.45 9.53
N SER A 83 8.27 -20.46 8.39
CA SER A 83 8.88 -20.57 7.07
C SER A 83 9.22 -19.19 6.49
N THR A 84 10.45 -19.06 5.98
CA THR A 84 10.89 -17.87 5.23
C THR A 84 10.04 -17.63 3.99
N ASP A 85 9.63 -18.68 3.29
CA ASP A 85 8.82 -18.57 2.07
C ASP A 85 7.41 -18.06 2.37
N LYS A 86 6.83 -18.48 3.50
CA LYS A 86 5.54 -17.99 3.99
C LYS A 86 5.60 -16.52 4.39
N LEU A 87 6.63 -16.12 5.12
CA LEU A 87 6.78 -14.70 5.43
C LEU A 87 7.03 -13.85 4.19
N ASN A 88 7.77 -14.36 3.19
CA ASN A 88 7.91 -13.66 1.92
C ASN A 88 6.55 -13.49 1.23
N ARG A 89 5.64 -14.48 1.31
CA ARG A 89 4.26 -14.37 0.80
C ARG A 89 3.41 -13.41 1.62
N ILE A 90 3.52 -13.40 2.95
CA ILE A 90 2.83 -12.42 3.81
C ILE A 90 3.33 -11.00 3.53
N HIS A 91 4.65 -10.79 3.37
CA HIS A 91 5.23 -9.51 2.93
C HIS A 91 4.76 -9.12 1.53
N ALA A 92 4.46 -10.09 0.67
CA ALA A 92 3.88 -9.84 -0.66
C ALA A 92 2.39 -9.46 -0.56
N LYS A 93 1.61 -10.14 0.30
CA LYS A 93 0.16 -9.94 0.49
C LYS A 93 -0.18 -8.69 1.31
N HIS A 94 0.66 -8.32 2.30
CA HIS A 94 0.44 -7.21 3.26
C HIS A 94 1.61 -6.21 3.33
N PRO A 95 1.55 -5.17 2.49
CA PRO A 95 2.69 -4.30 2.20
C PRO A 95 2.82 -3.07 3.07
N GLY A 96 3.94 -2.90 3.76
CA GLY A 96 4.09 -1.87 4.78
C GLY A 96 3.92 -2.39 6.21
N VAL A 97 3.60 -3.67 6.34
CA VAL A 97 3.61 -4.39 7.61
C VAL A 97 4.91 -5.19 7.67
N ASP A 98 5.90 -4.73 8.43
CA ASP A 98 7.14 -5.47 8.60
C ASP A 98 6.97 -6.52 9.71
N VAL A 99 6.85 -7.78 9.29
CA VAL A 99 6.82 -8.93 10.18
C VAL A 99 8.24 -9.50 10.26
N ASP A 100 8.87 -9.36 11.42
CA ASP A 100 10.17 -9.95 11.73
C ASP A 100 9.99 -11.43 12.10
N ILE A 101 10.65 -12.30 11.34
CA ILE A 101 10.61 -13.76 11.52
C ILE A 101 11.08 -14.21 12.89
N LEU A 102 11.95 -13.42 13.53
CA LEU A 102 12.57 -13.73 14.81
C LEU A 102 11.82 -13.10 16.00
N LYS A 103 10.75 -12.33 15.77
CA LYS A 103 9.97 -11.69 16.84
C LYS A 103 8.69 -12.45 17.16
N GLN A 104 8.37 -12.58 18.45
CA GLN A 104 7.05 -13.03 18.86
C GLN A 104 6.07 -11.87 18.77
N TYR A 105 4.84 -12.17 18.40
CA TYR A 105 3.76 -11.20 18.40
C TYR A 105 2.63 -11.75 19.26
N LYS A 106 2.20 -10.98 20.26
CA LYS A 106 1.09 -11.31 21.15
C LYS A 106 -0.07 -10.38 20.87
N LEU A 107 -1.19 -10.94 20.47
CA LEU A 107 -2.44 -10.24 20.22
C LEU A 107 -3.24 -10.20 21.50
N ILE A 108 -3.64 -8.99 21.93
CA ILE A 108 -4.41 -8.76 23.15
C ILE A 108 -5.82 -8.34 22.77
N TYR A 109 -6.79 -9.13 23.19
CA TYR A 109 -8.21 -8.93 22.97
C TYR A 109 -8.96 -8.78 24.30
N GLN A 110 -10.08 -8.07 24.28
CA GLN A 110 -11.02 -8.11 25.40
C GLN A 110 -11.73 -9.47 25.46
N TRP A 111 -11.80 -10.07 26.65
CA TRP A 111 -12.56 -11.29 26.88
C TRP A 111 -14.06 -11.05 26.73
N ILE A 112 -14.75 -11.97 26.06
CA ILE A 112 -16.20 -12.01 26.02
C ILE A 112 -16.64 -12.98 27.11
N ARG A 113 -17.35 -12.48 28.11
CA ARG A 113 -17.93 -13.34 29.16
C ARG A 113 -19.06 -14.15 28.55
N GLY A 114 -18.90 -15.47 28.55
CA GLY A 114 -19.79 -16.38 27.84
C GLY A 114 -19.18 -17.76 27.69
N LYS A 115 -19.86 -18.61 26.91
CA LYS A 115 -19.44 -19.96 26.57
C LYS A 115 -19.55 -20.17 25.07
N ASP A 116 -18.75 -21.07 24.52
CA ASP A 116 -18.97 -21.47 23.14
C ASP A 116 -20.25 -22.33 23.01
N VAL A 117 -20.76 -22.46 21.79
CA VAL A 117 -22.03 -23.18 21.55
C VAL A 117 -21.96 -24.66 21.97
N VAL A 118 -20.78 -25.29 21.87
CA VAL A 118 -20.57 -26.69 22.23
C VAL A 118 -20.57 -26.84 23.74
N GLU A 119 -19.82 -25.99 24.45
CA GLU A 119 -19.81 -25.95 25.91
C GLU A 119 -21.22 -25.67 26.47
N THR A 120 -21.93 -24.72 25.87
CA THR A 120 -23.31 -24.39 26.28
C THR A 120 -24.25 -25.59 26.14
N LEU A 121 -24.15 -26.36 25.05
CA LEU A 121 -24.95 -27.58 24.86
C LEU A 121 -24.57 -28.68 25.85
N GLN A 122 -23.27 -28.85 26.13
CA GLN A 122 -22.78 -29.81 27.11
C GLN A 122 -23.31 -29.52 28.52
N ASP A 123 -23.31 -28.25 28.94
CA ASP A 123 -23.78 -27.83 30.27
C ASP A 123 -25.28 -28.08 30.48
N VAL A 124 -26.07 -28.04 29.41
CA VAL A 124 -27.50 -28.39 29.46
C VAL A 124 -27.76 -29.88 29.22
N GLY A 125 -26.72 -30.70 29.11
CA GLY A 125 -26.80 -32.15 28.96
C GLY A 125 -27.13 -32.62 27.54
N ILE A 126 -26.95 -31.78 26.52
CA ILE A 126 -27.17 -32.13 25.11
C ILE A 126 -25.82 -32.50 24.49
N THR A 127 -25.64 -33.78 24.18
CA THR A 127 -24.37 -34.34 23.68
C THR A 127 -24.59 -35.31 22.52
N GLY A 128 -23.52 -35.65 21.79
CA GLY A 128 -23.55 -36.63 20.70
C GLY A 128 -24.43 -36.17 19.53
N GLU A 129 -25.17 -37.10 18.91
CA GLU A 129 -25.99 -36.82 17.72
C GLU A 129 -27.00 -35.69 17.91
N ALA A 130 -27.55 -35.54 19.12
CA ALA A 130 -28.48 -34.46 19.44
C ALA A 130 -27.80 -33.08 19.42
N ALA A 131 -26.54 -32.99 19.86
CA ALA A 131 -25.75 -31.77 19.77
C ALA A 131 -25.37 -31.47 18.31
N ASP A 132 -24.94 -32.50 17.57
CA ASP A 132 -24.54 -32.35 16.15
C ASP A 132 -25.68 -31.83 15.27
N ALA A 133 -26.92 -32.25 15.57
CA ALA A 133 -28.13 -31.78 14.89
C ALA A 133 -28.38 -30.28 15.06
N VAL A 134 -27.88 -29.66 16.14
CA VAL A 134 -27.97 -28.22 16.40
C VAL A 134 -26.73 -27.50 15.89
N VAL A 135 -25.56 -28.00 16.23
CA VAL A 135 -24.25 -27.40 15.96
C VAL A 135 -24.01 -27.20 14.47
N LYS A 136 -24.37 -28.18 13.63
CA LYS A 136 -24.13 -28.09 12.19
C LYS A 136 -24.95 -26.97 11.52
N PRO A 137 -26.29 -26.89 11.68
CA PRO A 137 -27.07 -25.77 11.15
C PRO A 137 -26.60 -24.40 11.65
N VAL A 138 -26.35 -24.24 12.96
CA VAL A 138 -25.95 -22.93 13.50
C VAL A 138 -24.59 -22.50 12.96
N THR A 139 -23.63 -23.43 12.83
CA THR A 139 -22.32 -23.12 12.25
C THR A 139 -22.44 -22.70 10.79
N LEU A 140 -23.26 -23.37 10.00
CA LEU A 140 -23.52 -22.98 8.60
C LEU A 140 -24.18 -21.61 8.49
N LYS A 141 -25.09 -21.27 9.42
CA LYS A 141 -25.71 -19.94 9.49
C LYS A 141 -24.66 -18.86 9.76
N VAL A 142 -23.78 -19.06 10.74
CA VAL A 142 -22.70 -18.11 11.05
C VAL A 142 -21.75 -17.94 9.86
N ILE A 143 -21.35 -19.04 9.20
CA ILE A 143 -20.52 -18.97 7.98
C ILE A 143 -21.22 -18.15 6.89
N SER A 144 -22.53 -18.36 6.69
CA SER A 144 -23.31 -17.60 5.71
C SER A 144 -23.41 -16.11 6.06
N ASP A 145 -23.60 -15.77 7.33
CA ASP A 145 -23.65 -14.38 7.80
C ASP A 145 -22.32 -13.68 7.55
N MET A 146 -21.21 -14.31 7.91
CA MET A 146 -19.86 -13.77 7.67
C MET A 146 -19.60 -13.57 6.18
N ALA A 147 -19.98 -14.54 5.34
CA ALA A 147 -19.83 -14.46 3.89
C ALA A 147 -20.63 -13.27 3.31
N GLN A 148 -21.87 -13.08 3.75
CA GLN A 148 -22.70 -11.93 3.35
C GLN A 148 -22.12 -10.60 3.84
N LYS A 149 -21.36 -10.61 4.93
CA LYS A 149 -20.59 -9.47 5.44
C LYS A 149 -19.21 -9.32 4.77
N GLY A 150 -18.87 -10.16 3.80
CA GLY A 150 -17.65 -10.03 3.02
C GLY A 150 -16.44 -10.72 3.65
N PHE A 151 -16.63 -11.69 4.55
CA PHE A 151 -15.55 -12.36 5.29
C PHE A 151 -15.70 -13.88 5.36
N TYR A 152 -14.57 -14.58 5.46
CA TYR A 152 -14.48 -15.99 5.81
C TYR A 152 -13.47 -16.21 6.93
N VAL A 153 -13.71 -17.19 7.79
CA VAL A 153 -12.66 -17.79 8.62
C VAL A 153 -12.43 -19.19 8.07
N ALA A 154 -11.25 -19.44 7.50
CA ALA A 154 -10.99 -20.68 6.77
C ALA A 154 -11.12 -21.94 7.65
N ASP A 155 -10.80 -21.82 8.94
CA ASP A 155 -10.91 -22.90 9.95
C ASP A 155 -12.11 -22.69 10.90
N MET A 156 -13.24 -22.17 10.39
CA MET A 156 -14.42 -21.94 11.23
C MET A 156 -14.91 -23.23 11.89
N LYS A 157 -15.03 -23.21 13.23
CA LYS A 157 -15.51 -24.31 14.06
C LYS A 157 -16.61 -23.84 15.00
N PRO A 158 -17.47 -24.76 15.48
CA PRO A 158 -18.51 -24.44 16.47
C PRO A 158 -17.98 -23.75 17.72
N VAL A 159 -16.79 -24.15 18.19
CA VAL A 159 -16.12 -23.57 19.37
C VAL A 159 -15.69 -22.11 19.18
N HIS A 160 -15.76 -21.59 17.95
CA HIS A 160 -15.49 -20.17 17.66
C HIS A 160 -16.75 -19.30 17.78
N ILE A 161 -17.92 -19.89 18.06
CA ILE A 161 -19.20 -19.19 18.19
C ILE A 161 -19.51 -19.04 19.67
N ILE A 162 -19.46 -17.81 20.17
CA ILE A 162 -19.63 -17.48 21.58
C ILE A 162 -21.03 -16.92 21.83
N LEU A 163 -21.71 -17.49 22.82
CA LEU A 163 -22.91 -16.95 23.43
C LEU A 163 -22.48 -16.19 24.69
N GLU A 164 -22.84 -14.90 24.80
CA GLU A 164 -22.49 -14.11 25.98
C GLU A 164 -23.26 -14.61 27.20
N GLU A 165 -22.79 -14.23 28.39
CA GLU A 165 -23.32 -14.64 29.68
C GLU A 165 -24.84 -14.42 29.81
N LYS A 166 -25.39 -13.34 29.23
CA LYS A 166 -26.84 -13.07 29.19
C LYS A 166 -27.62 -14.17 28.46
N GLN A 167 -27.09 -14.68 27.33
CA GLN A 167 -27.72 -15.73 26.55
C GLN A 167 -27.61 -17.08 27.26
N VAL A 168 -26.41 -17.38 27.79
CA VAL A 168 -26.17 -18.61 28.55
C VAL A 168 -27.11 -18.71 29.76
N ASN A 169 -27.22 -17.63 30.54
CA ASN A 169 -28.13 -17.56 31.69
C ASN A 169 -29.60 -17.77 31.28
N LEU A 170 -30.02 -17.23 30.14
CA LEU A 170 -31.37 -17.42 29.62
C LEU A 170 -31.63 -18.90 29.28
N ILE A 171 -30.69 -19.58 28.63
CA ILE A 171 -30.78 -20.99 28.26
C ILE A 171 -30.81 -21.90 29.50
N GLU A 172 -29.98 -21.59 30.50
CA GLU A 172 -29.90 -22.34 31.76
C GLU A 172 -31.17 -22.15 32.63
N SER A 173 -31.85 -20.99 32.51
CA SER A 173 -33.06 -20.67 33.30
C SER A 173 -34.31 -21.49 32.91
N ILE A 174 -34.29 -22.21 31.79
CA ILE A 174 -35.40 -23.06 31.34
C ILE A 174 -35.60 -24.19 32.37
N ARG A 175 -36.79 -24.22 32.99
CA ARG A 175 -37.09 -25.07 34.16
C ARG A 175 -36.85 -26.57 33.89
N ALA A 176 -36.29 -27.23 34.91
CA ALA A 176 -35.91 -28.64 34.88
C ALA A 176 -37.08 -29.63 34.74
N ASP A 177 -38.31 -29.21 35.05
CA ASP A 177 -39.52 -30.04 35.10
C ASP A 177 -40.35 -30.04 33.79
N SER A 178 -39.89 -29.33 32.76
CA SER A 178 -40.57 -29.31 31.46
C SER A 178 -40.23 -30.56 30.63
N PRO A 179 -41.23 -31.36 30.19
CA PRO A 179 -40.99 -32.56 29.37
C PRO A 179 -40.31 -32.26 28.02
N ASP A 180 -40.28 -31.01 27.58
CA ASP A 180 -39.63 -30.54 26.34
C ASP A 180 -38.42 -29.64 26.59
N ARG A 181 -37.81 -29.70 27.78
CA ARG A 181 -36.70 -28.80 28.16
C ARG A 181 -35.58 -28.74 27.12
N SER A 182 -35.06 -29.90 26.71
CA SER A 182 -33.95 -29.96 25.75
C SER A 182 -34.34 -29.33 24.42
N LYS A 183 -35.55 -29.58 23.93
CA LYS A 183 -36.06 -28.98 22.69
C LYS A 183 -36.20 -27.45 22.82
N ALA A 184 -36.74 -26.97 23.93
CA ALA A 184 -36.84 -25.53 24.18
C ALA A 184 -35.46 -24.86 24.24
N GLN A 185 -34.46 -25.52 24.83
CA GLN A 185 -33.08 -25.04 24.87
C GLN A 185 -32.43 -25.02 23.48
N THR A 186 -32.61 -26.07 22.66
CA THR A 186 -32.10 -26.08 21.28
C THR A 186 -32.76 -25.05 20.39
N ASP A 187 -34.08 -24.87 20.53
CA ASP A 187 -34.85 -23.87 19.77
C ASP A 187 -34.40 -22.46 20.15
N LEU A 188 -34.13 -22.21 21.44
CA LEU A 188 -33.61 -20.93 21.90
C LEU A 188 -32.20 -20.63 21.39
N ILE A 189 -31.27 -21.60 21.45
CA ILE A 189 -29.92 -21.45 20.89
C ILE A 189 -30.02 -21.12 19.39
N THR A 190 -30.83 -21.88 18.65
CA THR A 190 -31.03 -21.66 17.22
C THR A 190 -31.59 -20.27 16.94
N GLY A 191 -32.62 -19.85 17.68
CA GLY A 191 -33.22 -18.52 17.54
C GLY A 191 -32.26 -17.37 17.83
N ILE A 192 -31.38 -17.52 18.83
CA ILE A 192 -30.33 -16.54 19.15
C ILE A 192 -29.36 -16.39 17.98
N ILE A 193 -28.91 -17.52 17.39
CA ILE A 193 -28.01 -17.51 16.24
C ILE A 193 -28.70 -16.94 15.00
N GLU A 194 -29.96 -17.31 14.75
CA GLU A 194 -30.74 -16.78 13.62
C GLU A 194 -30.93 -15.27 13.71
N ALA A 195 -31.13 -14.75 14.93
CA ALA A 195 -31.25 -13.32 15.21
C ALA A 195 -29.91 -12.56 15.10
N GLY A 196 -28.77 -13.25 15.00
CA GLY A 196 -27.45 -12.61 14.95
C GLY A 196 -26.91 -12.16 16.31
N ASP A 197 -27.47 -12.62 17.43
CA ASP A 197 -27.02 -12.27 18.78
C ASP A 197 -25.97 -13.28 19.28
N TYR A 198 -24.84 -13.32 18.58
CA TYR A 198 -23.67 -14.13 18.91
C TYR A 198 -22.39 -13.38 18.58
N SER A 199 -21.29 -13.85 19.15
CA SER A 199 -19.95 -13.37 18.81
C SER A 199 -19.13 -14.45 18.12
N VAL A 200 -18.23 -14.04 17.24
CA VAL A 200 -17.23 -14.94 16.63
C VAL A 200 -15.85 -14.63 17.19
N VAL A 201 -15.04 -15.67 17.39
CA VAL A 201 -13.63 -15.58 17.82
C VAL A 201 -12.72 -16.32 16.85
N ASP A 202 -11.41 -16.29 17.13
CA ASP A 202 -10.35 -16.92 16.33
C ASP A 202 -10.20 -16.38 14.90
N TYR A 203 -9.53 -15.23 14.79
CA TYR A 203 -9.41 -14.46 13.54
C TYR A 203 -8.14 -14.75 12.74
N GLU A 204 -7.36 -15.75 13.15
CA GLU A 204 -6.03 -16.05 12.62
C GLU A 204 -6.02 -16.40 11.13
N LEU A 205 -7.15 -16.89 10.63
CA LEU A 205 -7.39 -17.24 9.23
C LEU A 205 -8.61 -16.49 8.68
N LEU A 206 -8.89 -15.31 9.23
CA LEU A 206 -9.90 -14.38 8.74
C LEU A 206 -9.43 -13.79 7.40
N ILE A 207 -10.26 -13.83 6.38
CA ILE A 207 -9.97 -13.26 5.06
C ILE A 207 -11.20 -12.54 4.52
N ARG A 208 -11.01 -11.57 3.63
CA ARG A 208 -12.12 -11.02 2.84
C ARG A 208 -12.59 -12.03 1.79
N THR A 209 -13.85 -11.98 1.40
CA THR A 209 -14.30 -12.66 0.18
C THR A 209 -13.62 -12.04 -1.05
N PRO A 210 -13.47 -12.76 -2.18
CA PRO A 210 -12.85 -12.21 -3.39
C PRO A 210 -13.52 -10.92 -3.88
N GLU A 211 -14.85 -10.85 -3.80
CA GLU A 211 -15.64 -9.68 -4.23
C GLU A 211 -15.38 -8.48 -3.31
N HIS A 212 -15.29 -8.73 -2.00
CA HIS A 212 -15.00 -7.69 -1.03
C HIS A 212 -13.56 -7.18 -1.17
N GLU A 213 -12.60 -8.07 -1.37
CA GLU A 213 -11.19 -7.71 -1.60
C GLU A 213 -11.02 -6.83 -2.85
N GLU A 214 -11.68 -7.18 -3.96
CA GLU A 214 -11.64 -6.36 -5.18
C GLU A 214 -12.27 -4.98 -4.97
N GLN A 215 -13.39 -4.91 -4.25
CA GLN A 215 -14.01 -3.63 -3.90
C GLN A 215 -13.10 -2.77 -3.04
N VAL A 216 -12.44 -3.34 -2.02
CA VAL A 216 -11.50 -2.60 -1.15
C VAL A 216 -10.31 -2.08 -1.96
N LYS A 217 -9.73 -2.89 -2.85
CA LYS A 217 -8.66 -2.45 -3.74
C LYS A 217 -9.10 -1.29 -4.64
N SER A 218 -10.28 -1.42 -5.24
CA SER A 218 -10.85 -0.37 -6.09
C SER A 218 -11.07 0.92 -5.30
N GLN A 219 -11.67 0.86 -4.10
CA GLN A 219 -11.90 2.03 -3.26
C GLN A 219 -10.60 2.71 -2.83
N LYS A 220 -9.56 1.95 -2.44
CA LYS A 220 -8.25 2.50 -2.08
C LYS A 220 -7.57 3.22 -3.24
N ARG A 221 -7.70 2.68 -4.46
CA ARG A 221 -7.19 3.32 -5.68
C ARG A 221 -7.93 4.63 -5.97
N HIS A 222 -9.26 4.63 -5.86
CA HIS A 222 -10.05 5.85 -6.04
C HIS A 222 -9.69 6.91 -5.01
N ALA A 223 -9.59 6.54 -3.72
CA ALA A 223 -9.16 7.43 -2.67
C ALA A 223 -7.78 8.05 -2.97
N TYR A 224 -6.79 7.24 -3.40
CA TYR A 224 -5.50 7.77 -3.83
C TYR A 224 -5.62 8.83 -4.94
N HIS A 225 -6.45 8.58 -5.97
CA HIS A 225 -6.64 9.54 -7.06
C HIS A 225 -7.28 10.85 -6.58
N ASP A 226 -8.27 10.76 -5.68
CA ASP A 226 -8.89 11.92 -5.06
C ASP A 226 -7.90 12.71 -4.19
N GLU A 227 -7.13 12.02 -3.35
CA GLU A 227 -6.10 12.64 -2.52
C GLU A 227 -5.00 13.28 -3.38
N GLN A 228 -4.64 12.69 -4.53
CA GLN A 228 -3.68 13.25 -5.48
C GLN A 228 -4.18 14.49 -6.22
N ARG A 229 -5.47 14.50 -6.56
CA ARG A 229 -6.14 15.69 -7.12
C ARG A 229 -6.15 16.81 -6.09
N ASN A 230 -6.40 16.46 -4.83
CA ASN A 230 -6.43 17.38 -3.70
C ASN A 230 -5.06 17.59 -3.04
N ARG A 231 -3.95 17.15 -3.66
CA ARG A 231 -2.62 17.15 -3.02
C ARG A 231 -2.16 18.50 -2.51
N TRP A 232 -2.66 19.60 -3.08
CA TRP A 232 -2.32 20.97 -2.68
C TRP A 232 -3.14 21.48 -1.48
N ARG A 233 -4.19 20.76 -1.07
CA ARG A 233 -5.01 21.09 0.10
C ARG A 233 -4.33 20.53 1.35
N ALA A 234 -4.17 21.38 2.37
CA ALA A 234 -3.59 20.96 3.64
C ALA A 234 -4.56 20.05 4.40
N THR A 235 -4.04 18.98 4.99
CA THR A 235 -4.79 18.10 5.90
C THR A 235 -4.18 18.14 7.30
N GLN A 236 -4.88 17.57 8.28
CA GLN A 236 -4.28 17.31 9.58
C GLN A 236 -3.11 16.33 9.42
N LEU A 237 -2.00 16.64 10.08
CA LEU A 237 -0.78 15.83 10.02
C LEU A 237 -0.61 15.02 11.31
N PRO A 238 -0.22 13.74 11.19
CA PRO A 238 0.36 12.99 12.30
C PRO A 238 1.57 13.71 12.90
N SER A 239 1.82 13.52 14.19
CA SER A 239 2.91 14.18 14.94
C SER A 239 4.31 13.87 14.42
N HIS A 240 4.50 12.77 13.70
CA HIS A 240 5.78 12.36 13.11
C HIS A 240 6.01 12.92 11.70
N LEU A 241 5.03 13.63 11.11
CA LEU A 241 5.15 14.25 9.78
C LEU A 241 5.25 15.78 9.89
N GLY A 242 6.02 16.37 8.98
CA GLY A 242 6.16 17.81 8.82
C GLY A 242 5.76 18.29 7.43
N VAL A 243 5.58 19.61 7.31
CA VAL A 243 5.47 20.31 6.01
C VAL A 243 6.75 21.09 5.78
N MET A 244 7.27 21.04 4.57
CA MET A 244 8.36 21.92 4.16
C MET A 244 8.21 22.35 2.71
N GLU A 245 8.84 23.45 2.34
CA GLU A 245 8.93 23.89 0.95
C GLU A 245 10.39 23.87 0.52
N ILE A 246 10.69 23.11 -0.55
CA ILE A 246 12.04 22.98 -1.09
C ILE A 246 11.99 23.46 -2.53
N MET A 247 12.77 24.50 -2.84
CA MET A 247 12.84 25.10 -4.19
C MET A 247 11.46 25.46 -4.78
N GLY A 248 10.56 25.97 -3.94
CA GLY A 248 9.20 26.36 -4.33
C GLY A 248 8.20 25.20 -4.48
N VAL A 249 8.59 23.97 -4.16
CA VAL A 249 7.71 22.80 -4.16
C VAL A 249 7.36 22.45 -2.71
N PRO A 250 6.07 22.39 -2.33
CA PRO A 250 5.68 21.96 -1.00
C PRO A 250 5.76 20.44 -0.90
N TYR A 251 6.20 19.95 0.25
CA TYR A 251 6.30 18.54 0.58
C TYR A 251 5.71 18.26 1.97
N ILE A 252 5.06 17.11 2.09
CA ILE A 252 4.93 16.38 3.36
C ILE A 252 6.18 15.54 3.54
N HIS A 253 6.84 15.63 4.68
CA HIS A 253 8.08 14.90 4.94
C HIS A 253 8.07 14.18 6.28
N GLY A 254 8.83 13.09 6.37
CA GLY A 254 8.93 12.29 7.58
C GLY A 254 9.93 11.15 7.49
N PRO A 255 10.28 10.54 8.63
CA PRO A 255 11.13 9.36 8.67
C PRO A 255 10.41 8.14 8.07
N VAL A 256 11.19 7.22 7.53
CA VAL A 256 10.74 5.90 7.08
C VAL A 256 11.33 4.86 8.03
N GLU A 257 10.59 4.52 9.08
CA GLU A 257 11.07 3.72 10.23
C GLU A 257 11.71 2.38 9.83
N SER A 258 11.05 1.65 8.94
CA SER A 258 11.46 0.35 8.39
C SER A 258 12.84 0.34 7.71
N THR A 259 13.31 1.49 7.21
CA THR A 259 14.58 1.57 6.47
C THR A 259 15.56 2.56 7.09
N GLY A 260 15.16 3.26 8.16
CA GLY A 260 15.90 4.41 8.70
C GLY A 260 16.07 5.56 7.71
N GLY A 261 15.26 5.59 6.64
CA GLY A 261 15.33 6.59 5.57
C GLY A 261 14.46 7.81 5.83
N HIS A 262 14.33 8.66 4.82
CA HIS A 262 13.43 9.81 4.82
C HIS A 262 12.64 9.89 3.51
N LEU A 263 11.41 10.35 3.59
CA LEU A 263 10.49 10.49 2.46
C LEU A 263 9.96 11.92 2.39
N TRP A 264 9.88 12.46 1.18
CA TRP A 264 9.26 13.74 0.85
C TRP A 264 8.20 13.53 -0.23
N VAL A 265 6.93 13.71 0.10
CA VAL A 265 5.78 13.55 -0.80
C VAL A 265 5.30 14.92 -1.27
N VAL A 266 5.20 15.11 -2.58
CA VAL A 266 4.82 16.38 -3.20
C VAL A 266 3.40 16.77 -2.82
N GLY A 267 3.23 17.96 -2.26
CA GLY A 267 1.96 18.53 -1.84
C GLY A 267 1.92 18.93 -0.37
N ARG A 268 0.71 19.19 0.09
CA ARG A 268 0.33 19.57 1.46
C ARG A 268 -0.63 18.56 2.10
N ASN A 269 -0.97 17.50 1.37
CA ASN A 269 -1.89 16.47 1.83
C ASN A 269 -1.14 15.32 2.51
N GLY A 270 -1.29 15.22 3.83
CA GLY A 270 -0.65 14.20 4.66
C GLY A 270 -1.11 12.76 4.37
N GLN A 271 -2.31 12.59 3.81
CA GLN A 271 -2.87 11.27 3.51
C GLN A 271 -2.12 10.56 2.37
N LEU A 272 -1.33 11.29 1.60
CA LEU A 272 -0.52 10.74 0.51
C LEU A 272 0.76 10.06 0.99
N PHE A 273 1.22 10.33 2.22
CA PHE A 273 2.53 9.90 2.71
C PHE A 273 2.71 8.38 2.62
N ASP A 274 1.74 7.63 3.15
CA ASP A 274 1.81 6.18 3.28
C ASP A 274 1.85 5.45 1.93
N TYR A 275 1.27 6.04 0.87
CA TYR A 275 1.25 5.43 -0.46
C TYR A 275 2.63 5.33 -1.11
N PHE A 276 3.59 6.14 -0.65
CA PHE A 276 4.94 6.21 -1.22
C PHE A 276 6.03 5.59 -0.34
N LEU A 277 5.65 5.03 0.81
CA LEU A 277 6.55 4.24 1.65
C LEU A 277 7.20 3.10 0.84
N PRO A 278 8.53 2.91 0.93
CA PRO A 278 9.26 1.95 0.11
C PRO A 278 8.80 0.50 0.29
N GLU A 279 8.22 0.15 1.43
CA GLU A 279 7.65 -1.16 1.71
C GLU A 279 6.49 -1.50 0.77
N ARG A 280 5.85 -0.48 0.18
CA ARG A 280 4.73 -0.63 -0.75
C ARG A 280 5.14 -0.86 -2.19
N TRP A 281 6.41 -0.68 -2.57
CA TRP A 281 6.82 -0.77 -3.98
C TRP A 281 8.25 -1.26 -4.24
N ARG A 282 9.13 -1.32 -3.23
CA ARG A 282 10.53 -1.74 -3.45
C ARG A 282 10.68 -3.26 -3.62
N LYS A 283 9.77 -4.02 -3.01
CA LYS A 283 9.72 -5.49 -3.10
C LYS A 283 8.74 -5.99 -4.18
N THR A 284 8.03 -5.11 -4.87
CA THR A 284 7.14 -5.50 -5.96
C THR A 284 7.96 -5.78 -7.21
N HIS A 285 7.46 -6.65 -8.08
CA HIS A 285 8.11 -6.89 -9.36
C HIS A 285 8.22 -5.58 -10.14
N SER A 286 9.40 -5.30 -10.68
CA SER A 286 9.69 -4.06 -11.37
C SER A 286 10.27 -4.34 -12.75
N TRP A 287 9.79 -3.61 -13.74
CA TRP A 287 10.27 -3.70 -15.12
C TRP A 287 11.21 -2.54 -15.40
N LYS A 288 12.44 -2.83 -15.82
CA LYS A 288 13.40 -1.78 -16.23
C LYS A 288 12.89 -1.13 -17.52
N LEU A 289 12.75 0.19 -17.52
CA LEU A 289 12.22 0.96 -18.67
C LEU A 289 13.32 1.49 -19.59
N SER A 290 14.56 1.55 -19.11
CA SER A 290 15.68 2.15 -19.84
C SER A 290 16.92 1.30 -19.64
N GLU A 291 17.64 1.00 -20.71
CA GLU A 291 18.94 0.33 -20.61
C GLU A 291 20.03 1.26 -20.08
N LYS A 292 19.89 2.58 -20.30
CA LYS A 292 20.87 3.61 -19.95
C LYS A 292 20.70 4.19 -18.56
N THR A 293 19.50 4.11 -17.98
CA THR A 293 19.19 4.69 -16.67
C THR A 293 18.53 3.67 -15.77
N ASP A 294 18.77 3.78 -14.48
CA ASP A 294 18.12 2.95 -13.46
C ASP A 294 16.70 3.48 -13.17
N THR A 295 15.87 3.42 -14.22
CA THR A 295 14.46 3.79 -14.23
C THR A 295 13.61 2.53 -14.35
N TYR A 296 12.67 2.37 -13.43
CA TYR A 296 11.85 1.17 -13.28
C TYR A 296 10.38 1.53 -13.17
N TYR A 297 9.56 0.72 -13.82
CA TYR A 297 8.12 0.71 -13.64
C TYR A 297 7.73 -0.35 -12.62
N THR A 298 6.78 -0.03 -11.75
CA THR A 298 6.16 -1.02 -10.87
C THR A 298 4.75 -0.58 -10.48
N PHE A 299 4.04 -1.48 -9.81
CA PHE A 299 2.79 -1.19 -9.12
C PHE A 299 3.10 -1.13 -7.64
N THR A 300 2.60 -0.11 -6.95
CA THR A 300 2.54 -0.18 -5.49
C THR A 300 1.56 -1.27 -5.10
N LYS A 301 1.61 -1.63 -3.83
CA LYS A 301 0.77 -2.66 -3.28
C LYS A 301 -0.72 -2.28 -3.15
N ASP A 302 -1.05 -1.00 -3.28
CA ASP A 302 -2.41 -0.50 -3.51
C ASP A 302 -2.79 -0.43 -5.01
N HIS A 303 -2.06 -1.12 -5.89
CA HIS A 303 -2.25 -1.13 -7.35
C HIS A 303 -2.12 0.25 -7.99
N ILE A 304 -1.25 1.10 -7.42
CA ILE A 304 -0.93 2.40 -8.00
C ILE A 304 0.26 2.23 -8.93
N HIS A 305 0.10 2.64 -10.17
CA HIS A 305 1.19 2.61 -11.13
C HIS A 305 2.17 3.74 -10.85
N ILE A 306 3.44 3.39 -10.64
CA ILE A 306 4.52 4.35 -10.41
C ILE A 306 5.74 4.02 -11.26
N VAL A 307 6.55 5.05 -11.51
CA VAL A 307 7.88 4.93 -12.07
C VAL A 307 8.85 5.45 -11.04
N TRP A 308 9.86 4.65 -10.67
CA TRP A 308 10.91 5.10 -9.76
C TRP A 308 12.26 5.08 -10.45
N LYS A 309 13.13 6.00 -10.05
CA LYS A 309 14.45 6.22 -10.67
C LYS A 309 15.48 6.58 -9.61
N ILE A 310 16.67 5.97 -9.69
CA ILE A 310 17.81 6.38 -8.87
C ILE A 310 18.37 7.70 -9.42
N SER A 311 18.49 8.70 -8.57
CA SER A 311 19.06 10.00 -8.93
C SER A 311 20.57 9.87 -9.14
N ARG A 312 21.05 10.49 -10.23
CA ARG A 312 22.48 10.55 -10.57
C ARG A 312 23.22 11.74 -9.95
N VAL A 313 22.61 12.39 -8.96
CA VAL A 313 23.24 13.49 -8.25
C VAL A 313 24.56 13.02 -7.62
N GLY A 314 25.64 13.73 -7.92
CA GLY A 314 26.98 13.36 -7.49
C GLY A 314 27.77 12.50 -8.47
N GLU A 315 27.19 12.10 -9.60
CA GLU A 315 27.90 11.44 -10.68
C GLU A 315 28.45 12.46 -11.67
N THR A 316 29.63 12.17 -12.22
CA THR A 316 30.18 12.92 -13.35
C THR A 316 29.53 12.46 -14.63
N VAL A 317 29.08 13.41 -15.48
CA VAL A 317 28.54 13.08 -16.79
C VAL A 317 29.64 12.45 -17.65
N ILE A 318 29.45 11.18 -18.07
CA ILE A 318 30.42 10.47 -18.91
C ILE A 318 30.24 10.89 -20.37
N VAL A 319 31.29 11.44 -20.95
CA VAL A 319 31.34 11.94 -22.32
C VAL A 319 31.97 10.89 -23.23
N GLN A 320 31.27 10.48 -24.30
CA GLN A 320 31.82 9.54 -25.29
C GLN A 320 32.49 10.25 -26.49
N ASN A 321 32.14 11.50 -26.80
CA ASN A 321 32.67 12.28 -27.95
C ASN A 321 32.90 13.76 -27.57
N ASN A 322 33.81 14.46 -28.24
CA ASN A 322 34.18 15.85 -27.88
C ASN A 322 33.31 16.91 -28.60
N ASP A 323 32.00 16.92 -28.35
CA ASP A 323 31.02 17.86 -28.94
C ASP A 323 30.61 18.95 -27.91
N ASP A 324 30.21 20.14 -28.36
CA ASP A 324 29.87 21.30 -27.51
C ASP A 324 28.74 20.97 -26.50
N ARG A 325 27.82 20.09 -26.88
CA ARG A 325 26.79 19.55 -25.97
C ARG A 325 27.39 18.83 -24.77
N ASN A 326 28.50 18.13 -24.96
CA ASN A 326 29.12 17.36 -23.89
C ASN A 326 29.87 18.25 -22.91
N GLN A 327 30.49 19.33 -23.40
CA GLN A 327 31.09 20.33 -22.52
C GLN A 327 30.01 20.99 -21.64
N LYS A 328 28.86 21.34 -22.23
CA LYS A 328 27.72 21.90 -21.51
C LYS A 328 27.13 20.92 -20.48
N ALA A 329 27.01 19.64 -20.81
CA ALA A 329 26.52 18.63 -19.88
C ALA A 329 27.46 18.44 -18.68
N VAL A 330 28.78 18.44 -18.92
CA VAL A 330 29.79 18.42 -17.84
C VAL A 330 29.70 19.68 -16.99
N GLU A 331 29.54 20.86 -17.60
CA GLU A 331 29.36 22.11 -16.87
C GLU A 331 28.09 22.10 -16.01
N TYR A 332 26.98 21.58 -16.53
CA TYR A 332 25.71 21.56 -15.80
C TYR A 332 25.71 20.59 -14.63
N GLY A 333 26.28 19.40 -14.84
CA GLY A 333 26.15 18.26 -13.93
C GLY A 333 24.71 17.76 -13.82
N TYR A 334 24.53 16.59 -13.19
CA TYR A 334 23.18 16.08 -12.93
C TYR A 334 22.50 16.89 -11.82
N ASN A 335 21.25 17.27 -12.08
CA ASN A 335 20.39 17.91 -11.09
C ASN A 335 20.11 16.98 -9.90
N SER A 336 19.95 17.59 -8.72
CA SER A 336 19.40 16.91 -7.56
C SER A 336 17.91 16.53 -7.80
N PRO A 337 17.38 15.52 -7.09
CA PRO A 337 15.96 15.16 -7.23
C PRO A 337 15.02 16.34 -6.86
N PHE A 338 15.43 17.23 -5.96
CA PHE A 338 14.68 18.43 -5.60
C PHE A 338 14.67 19.46 -6.74
N GLU A 339 15.80 19.66 -7.43
CA GLU A 339 15.85 20.50 -8.64
C GLU A 339 14.98 19.92 -9.76
N GLU A 340 15.07 18.61 -10.02
CA GLU A 340 14.24 17.94 -11.02
C GLU A 340 12.74 18.16 -10.75
N PHE A 341 12.31 18.05 -9.48
CA PHE A 341 10.92 18.23 -9.09
C PHE A 341 10.48 19.69 -9.19
N SER A 342 11.36 20.64 -8.83
CA SER A 342 11.11 22.08 -8.99
C SER A 342 10.94 22.46 -10.47
N ILE A 343 11.79 21.93 -11.35
CA ILE A 343 11.69 22.16 -12.80
C ILE A 343 10.41 21.53 -13.35
N ALA A 344 10.10 20.28 -12.99
CA ALA A 344 8.90 19.59 -13.46
C ALA A 344 7.61 20.34 -13.05
N GLN A 345 7.54 20.79 -11.79
CA GLN A 345 6.40 21.56 -11.29
C GLN A 345 6.28 22.91 -12.01
N TYR A 346 7.39 23.63 -12.17
CA TYR A 346 7.41 24.90 -12.90
C TYR A 346 6.91 24.77 -14.34
N LEU A 347 7.37 23.73 -15.05
CA LEU A 347 6.96 23.48 -16.43
C LEU A 347 5.48 23.10 -16.52
N SER A 348 4.99 22.26 -15.60
CA SER A 348 3.57 21.94 -15.48
C SER A 348 2.71 23.19 -15.26
N ASP A 349 3.13 24.10 -14.37
CA ASP A 349 2.41 25.36 -14.09
C ASP A 349 2.39 26.31 -15.31
N LYS A 350 3.33 26.14 -16.25
CA LYS A 350 3.39 26.84 -17.54
C LYS A 350 2.66 26.11 -18.67
N GLY A 351 1.97 25.01 -18.38
CA GLY A 351 1.26 24.20 -19.38
C GLY A 351 2.18 23.41 -20.31
N ILE A 352 3.44 23.18 -19.92
CA ILE A 352 4.35 22.29 -20.64
C ILE A 352 4.17 20.87 -20.08
N PRO A 353 3.75 19.89 -20.90
CA PRO A 353 3.47 18.55 -20.39
C PRO A 353 4.71 17.86 -19.83
N THR A 354 4.64 17.49 -18.56
CA THR A 354 5.67 16.71 -17.87
C THR A 354 5.07 15.43 -17.28
N VAL A 355 5.92 14.50 -16.92
CA VAL A 355 5.52 13.38 -16.04
C VAL A 355 5.22 13.92 -14.64
N TYR A 356 4.27 13.30 -13.95
CA TYR A 356 3.86 13.75 -12.62
C TYR A 356 4.90 13.36 -11.57
N VAL A 357 5.50 14.35 -10.90
CA VAL A 357 6.40 14.11 -9.77
C VAL A 357 5.58 13.83 -8.50
N ARG A 358 5.93 12.77 -7.75
CA ARG A 358 5.12 12.29 -6.61
C ARG A 358 5.85 12.33 -5.29
N ALA A 359 7.04 11.74 -5.22
CA ALA A 359 7.80 11.70 -3.98
C ALA A 359 9.30 11.52 -4.23
N ILE A 360 10.12 11.89 -3.25
CA ILE A 360 11.56 11.64 -3.20
C ILE A 360 11.81 10.80 -1.95
N TYR A 361 12.56 9.70 -2.09
CA TYR A 361 12.93 8.83 -1.00
C TYR A 361 14.45 8.74 -0.88
N MET A 362 14.97 8.99 0.33
CA MET A 362 16.37 8.79 0.69
C MET A 362 16.48 7.55 1.59
N PRO A 363 17.07 6.43 1.12
CA PRO A 363 17.27 5.26 1.96
C PRO A 363 18.18 5.53 3.17
N GLY A 364 17.95 4.83 4.27
CA GLY A 364 18.80 4.91 5.47
C GLY A 364 20.13 4.14 5.37
N SER A 365 20.37 3.42 4.27
CA SER A 365 21.66 2.80 3.95
C SER A 365 22.63 3.83 3.38
N ALA A 366 23.92 3.71 3.71
CA ALA A 366 24.95 4.56 3.11
C ALA A 366 25.12 4.23 1.61
N LYS A 367 25.48 5.24 0.82
CA LYS A 367 25.88 5.06 -0.57
C LYS A 367 27.23 4.33 -0.60
N THR A 368 27.32 3.29 -1.43
CA THR A 368 28.55 2.49 -1.59
C THR A 368 29.63 3.23 -2.37
N GLU A 369 29.23 4.01 -3.37
CA GLU A 369 30.13 4.73 -4.28
C GLU A 369 30.34 6.17 -3.85
N GLN A 370 31.57 6.67 -3.96
CA GLN A 370 31.87 8.06 -3.66
C GLN A 370 31.32 8.98 -4.76
N SER A 371 30.72 10.09 -4.35
CA SER A 371 30.28 11.13 -5.28
C SER A 371 31.50 11.82 -5.91
N THR A 372 31.54 11.83 -7.25
CA THR A 372 32.63 12.41 -8.05
C THR A 372 32.37 13.86 -8.42
N ASP A 373 31.11 14.30 -8.44
CA ASP A 373 30.70 15.69 -8.62
C ASP A 373 30.08 16.26 -7.34
N ARG A 374 30.76 17.20 -6.67
CA ARG A 374 30.30 17.75 -5.39
C ARG A 374 29.44 19.01 -5.50
N ARG A 375 29.35 19.60 -6.70
CA ARG A 375 28.81 20.96 -6.91
C ARG A 375 27.38 21.12 -6.41
N ARG A 376 26.52 20.11 -6.58
CA ARG A 376 25.13 20.16 -6.10
C ARG A 376 25.01 20.08 -4.59
N TYR A 377 25.86 19.31 -3.92
CA TYR A 377 25.91 19.26 -2.46
C TYR A 377 26.39 20.60 -1.88
N GLU A 378 27.37 21.23 -2.53
CA GLU A 378 27.89 22.54 -2.11
C GLU A 378 26.89 23.68 -2.34
N SER A 379 26.35 23.80 -3.56
CA SER A 379 25.39 24.86 -3.92
C SER A 379 24.08 24.78 -3.13
N HIS A 380 23.66 23.58 -2.72
CA HIS A 380 22.43 23.36 -1.96
C HIS A 380 22.67 23.07 -0.48
N SER A 381 23.87 23.32 0.04
CA SER A 381 24.22 23.11 1.46
C SER A 381 23.34 23.90 2.44
N HIS A 382 22.75 25.01 1.98
CA HIS A 382 21.81 25.82 2.75
C HIS A 382 20.43 25.16 2.94
N LEU A 383 20.11 24.11 2.17
CA LEU A 383 18.88 23.35 2.32
C LEU A 383 19.03 22.34 3.45
N VAL A 384 18.46 22.66 4.61
CA VAL A 384 18.58 21.87 5.84
C VAL A 384 17.22 21.40 6.36
N ASN A 385 17.21 20.29 7.10
CA ASN A 385 16.04 19.82 7.83
C ASN A 385 15.83 20.63 9.13
N SER A 386 14.79 20.28 9.90
CA SER A 386 14.47 20.93 11.18
C SER A 386 15.54 20.76 12.26
N LEU A 387 16.49 19.84 12.08
CA LEU A 387 17.65 19.62 12.96
C LEU A 387 18.91 20.34 12.47
N GLY A 388 18.84 21.08 11.35
CA GLY A 388 19.97 21.77 10.74
C GLY A 388 20.89 20.87 9.90
N GLU A 389 20.49 19.63 9.62
CA GLU A 389 21.27 18.71 8.78
C GLU A 389 20.96 18.94 7.30
N PRO A 390 21.94 18.84 6.38
CA PRO A 390 21.71 18.98 4.94
C PRO A 390 20.67 17.98 4.42
N LEU A 391 19.71 18.46 3.62
CA LEU A 391 18.73 17.60 2.95
C LEU A 391 19.37 16.75 1.85
N LEU A 392 20.31 17.33 1.10
CA LEU A 392 21.07 16.66 0.07
C LEU A 392 22.39 16.15 0.67
N ARG A 393 22.44 14.85 0.97
CA ARG A 393 23.57 14.19 1.64
C ARG A 393 24.46 13.44 0.66
N GLU A 394 25.77 13.69 0.69
CA GLU A 394 26.73 13.03 -0.21
C GLU A 394 26.92 11.53 0.07
N ASP A 395 26.61 11.10 1.29
CA ASP A 395 26.71 9.71 1.75
C ASP A 395 25.44 8.89 1.49
N ARG A 396 24.45 9.44 0.76
CA ARG A 396 23.14 8.82 0.53
C ARG A 396 22.77 8.78 -0.95
N ASN A 397 22.02 7.75 -1.32
CA ASN A 397 21.33 7.70 -2.59
C ASN A 397 19.96 8.38 -2.47
N PHE A 398 19.42 8.82 -3.61
CA PHE A 398 18.07 9.36 -3.69
C PHE A 398 17.29 8.64 -4.78
N ILE A 399 16.03 8.36 -4.50
CA ILE A 399 15.10 7.71 -5.43
C ILE A 399 13.96 8.69 -5.70
N SER A 400 13.78 9.06 -6.96
CA SER A 400 12.62 9.81 -7.42
C SER A 400 11.46 8.86 -7.72
N ILE A 401 10.28 9.16 -7.22
CA ILE A 401 9.02 8.45 -7.50
C ILE A 401 8.11 9.37 -8.31
N ARG A 402 7.66 8.86 -9.46
CA ARG A 402 6.84 9.56 -10.46
C ARG A 402 5.56 8.77 -10.71
N GLY A 403 4.51 9.48 -11.10
CA GLY A 403 3.27 8.85 -11.54
C GLY A 403 3.49 8.15 -12.87
N PHE A 404 2.78 7.05 -13.08
CA PHE A 404 2.79 6.39 -14.38
C PHE A 404 2.28 7.31 -15.49
N PHE A 405 2.78 7.04 -16.69
CA PHE A 405 2.70 7.91 -17.86
C PHE A 405 1.33 7.79 -18.58
N ASN A 406 0.24 8.06 -17.87
CA ASN A 406 -1.15 7.90 -18.34
C ASN A 406 -1.73 9.12 -19.07
N GLY A 407 -0.97 9.74 -19.97
CA GLY A 407 -1.48 10.83 -20.83
C GLY A 407 -2.04 12.05 -20.08
N THR A 408 -2.97 12.76 -20.72
CA THR A 408 -3.58 14.00 -20.23
C THR A 408 -4.37 13.82 -18.94
N ASP A 409 -4.46 14.88 -18.14
CA ASP A 409 -5.38 14.94 -16.99
C ASP A 409 -6.83 14.61 -17.42
N SER A 410 -7.23 14.97 -18.65
CA SER A 410 -8.55 14.62 -19.20
C SER A 410 -8.72 13.11 -19.46
N TRP A 411 -7.67 12.40 -19.90
CA TRP A 411 -7.71 10.95 -20.09
C TRP A 411 -7.81 10.22 -18.74
N VAL A 412 -7.01 10.65 -17.76
CA VAL A 412 -7.00 10.08 -16.40
C VAL A 412 -8.35 10.24 -15.69
N VAL A 413 -9.10 11.30 -15.99
CA VAL A 413 -10.43 11.56 -15.40
C VAL A 413 -11.55 10.75 -16.08
N GLY A 414 -11.40 10.35 -17.34
CA GLY A 414 -12.47 9.75 -18.15
C GLY A 414 -12.32 8.27 -18.52
N SER A 415 -11.11 7.69 -18.42
CA SER A 415 -10.82 6.31 -18.86
C SER A 415 -10.12 5.48 -17.79
N HIS A 416 -10.50 4.21 -17.70
CA HIS A 416 -9.82 3.21 -16.86
C HIS A 416 -8.68 2.50 -17.61
N GLU A 417 -8.54 2.75 -18.92
CA GLU A 417 -7.51 2.13 -19.75
C GLU A 417 -6.18 2.91 -19.65
N LEU A 418 -5.12 2.17 -19.36
CA LEU A 418 -3.77 2.70 -19.28
C LEU A 418 -3.24 2.98 -20.67
N LEU A 419 -2.56 4.12 -20.83
CA LEU A 419 -1.82 4.39 -22.05
C LEU A 419 -0.45 3.72 -21.97
N LYS A 420 0.02 3.18 -23.09
CA LYS A 420 1.37 2.64 -23.21
C LYS A 420 2.34 3.80 -23.48
N PRO A 421 3.27 4.11 -22.56
CA PRO A 421 4.29 5.12 -22.82
C PRO A 421 5.38 4.57 -23.72
N MET A 422 5.93 5.46 -24.56
CA MET A 422 7.02 5.12 -25.45
C MET A 422 7.92 6.33 -25.67
N SER A 423 9.24 6.15 -25.61
CA SER A 423 10.17 7.24 -25.92
C SER A 423 10.13 7.59 -27.41
N LEU A 424 10.51 8.81 -27.78
CA LEU A 424 10.55 9.18 -29.20
C LEU A 424 11.56 8.33 -29.99
N SER A 425 12.66 7.89 -29.36
CA SER A 425 13.62 6.98 -30.00
C SER A 425 13.00 5.61 -30.27
N GLN A 426 12.27 5.07 -29.29
CA GLN A 426 11.60 3.77 -29.43
C GLN A 426 10.46 3.85 -30.46
N ALA A 427 9.68 4.93 -30.46
CA ALA A 427 8.60 5.15 -31.40
C ALA A 427 9.09 5.22 -32.86
N GLU A 428 10.27 5.80 -33.10
CA GLU A 428 10.90 5.75 -34.42
C GLU A 428 11.37 4.34 -34.77
N ALA A 429 12.04 3.65 -33.83
CA ALA A 429 12.55 2.30 -34.05
C ALA A 429 11.43 1.28 -34.35
N GLU A 430 10.26 1.45 -33.72
CA GLU A 430 9.05 0.64 -33.95
C GLU A 430 8.20 1.14 -35.15
N GLY A 431 8.64 2.20 -35.84
CA GLY A 431 7.95 2.72 -37.04
C GLY A 431 6.65 3.48 -36.75
N ILE A 432 6.37 3.82 -35.49
CA ILE A 432 5.19 4.58 -35.06
C ILE A 432 5.30 6.06 -35.48
N ILE A 433 6.51 6.61 -35.47
CA ILE A 433 6.80 7.95 -36.00
C ILE A 433 7.98 7.91 -36.99
N SER A 434 8.01 8.88 -37.91
CA SER A 434 9.15 9.04 -38.81
C SER A 434 10.33 9.74 -38.13
N ALA A 435 11.54 9.54 -38.66
CA ALA A 435 12.74 10.26 -38.20
C ALA A 435 12.58 11.78 -38.26
N LYS A 436 11.89 12.30 -39.29
CA LYS A 436 11.57 13.73 -39.43
C LYS A 436 10.65 14.21 -38.30
N ASN A 437 9.60 13.45 -37.99
CA ASN A 437 8.67 13.79 -36.91
C ASN A 437 9.36 13.74 -35.54
N LYS A 438 10.21 12.74 -35.30
CA LYS A 438 11.03 12.63 -34.08
C LYS A 438 11.86 13.89 -33.84
N THR A 439 12.59 14.36 -34.85
CA THR A 439 13.42 15.57 -34.77
C THR A 439 12.55 16.81 -34.54
N HIS A 440 11.47 16.96 -35.31
CA HIS A 440 10.56 18.10 -35.18
C HIS A 440 9.92 18.20 -33.79
N LEU A 441 9.41 17.10 -33.24
CA LEU A 441 8.81 17.05 -31.90
C LEU A 441 9.81 17.44 -30.81
N ARG A 442 11.06 17.00 -30.95
CA ARG A 442 12.13 17.37 -30.02
C ARG A 442 12.46 18.86 -30.11
N GLU A 443 12.64 19.40 -31.31
CA GLU A 443 12.97 20.81 -31.53
C GLU A 443 11.85 21.73 -31.03
N ALA A 444 10.59 21.39 -31.33
CA ALA A 444 9.43 22.11 -30.82
C ALA A 444 9.39 22.13 -29.30
N MET A 445 9.74 21.03 -28.61
CA MET A 445 9.82 21.01 -27.16
C MET A 445 10.95 21.89 -26.63
N ILE A 446 12.13 21.89 -27.27
CA ILE A 446 13.26 22.74 -26.88
C ILE A 446 12.90 24.23 -27.01
N GLU A 447 12.22 24.61 -28.08
CA GLU A 447 11.74 25.98 -28.27
C GLU A 447 10.72 26.37 -27.19
N ARG A 448 9.78 25.49 -26.86
CA ARG A 448 8.83 25.70 -25.75
C ARG A 448 9.54 25.88 -24.40
N LEU A 449 10.57 25.09 -24.13
CA LEU A 449 11.38 25.22 -22.93
C LEU A 449 12.10 26.58 -22.88
N ALA A 450 12.72 26.99 -23.99
CA ALA A 450 13.41 28.27 -24.08
C ALA A 450 12.45 29.45 -23.84
N ASN A 451 11.26 29.42 -24.44
CA ASN A 451 10.19 30.41 -24.21
C ASN A 451 9.69 30.44 -22.77
N ALA A 452 9.82 29.33 -22.03
CA ALA A 452 9.51 29.24 -20.60
C ALA A 452 10.70 29.60 -19.69
N GLY A 453 11.85 30.02 -20.24
CA GLY A 453 13.06 30.32 -19.46
C GLY A 453 13.77 29.07 -18.95
N VAL A 454 13.72 27.97 -19.69
CA VAL A 454 14.43 26.72 -19.38
C VAL A 454 15.29 26.31 -20.56
N ASP A 455 16.57 26.06 -20.30
CA ASP A 455 17.49 25.49 -21.26
C ASP A 455 17.24 23.99 -21.43
N GLY A 456 16.67 23.64 -22.59
CA GLY A 456 16.45 22.28 -23.05
C GLY A 456 17.49 21.77 -24.05
N SER A 457 18.61 22.47 -24.27
CA SER A 457 19.55 22.13 -25.35
C SER A 457 20.18 20.73 -25.23
N LEU A 458 20.21 20.17 -24.02
CA LEU A 458 20.69 18.81 -23.70
C LEU A 458 19.60 17.73 -23.72
N LEU A 459 18.34 18.09 -23.98
CA LEU A 459 17.23 17.15 -24.00
C LEU A 459 17.40 16.12 -25.13
N GLU A 460 17.40 14.84 -24.80
CA GLU A 460 17.49 13.74 -25.76
C GLU A 460 16.09 13.26 -26.20
N THR A 461 16.03 12.49 -27.29
CA THR A 461 14.78 11.87 -27.74
C THR A 461 14.27 10.79 -26.77
N ASN A 462 15.14 10.26 -25.89
CA ASN A 462 14.73 9.35 -24.81
C ASN A 462 14.16 10.05 -23.58
N ASP A 463 14.39 11.36 -23.43
CA ASP A 463 13.82 12.17 -22.35
C ASP A 463 12.39 12.63 -22.66
N LEU A 464 11.88 12.27 -23.83
CA LEU A 464 10.58 12.63 -24.37
C LEU A 464 9.77 11.37 -24.63
N ILE A 465 8.53 11.36 -24.16
CA ILE A 465 7.60 10.24 -24.33
C ILE A 465 6.31 10.68 -25.03
N ILE A 466 5.78 9.78 -25.84
CA ILE A 466 4.40 9.79 -26.33
C ILE A 466 3.61 8.70 -25.61
N SER A 467 2.30 8.87 -25.59
CA SER A 467 1.36 7.89 -25.05
C SER A 467 0.57 7.24 -26.19
N LEU A 468 0.38 5.92 -26.12
CA LEU A 468 -0.38 5.14 -27.09
C LEU A 468 -1.64 4.54 -26.43
N ASP A 469 -2.76 4.56 -27.14
CA ASP A 469 -3.98 3.86 -26.71
C ASP A 469 -3.87 2.33 -26.92
N ASN A 470 -4.91 1.59 -26.51
CA ASN A 470 -4.99 0.14 -26.66
C ASN A 470 -4.96 -0.36 -28.12
N LYS A 471 -5.12 0.54 -29.09
CA LYS A 471 -5.03 0.28 -30.53
C LYS A 471 -3.71 0.77 -31.14
N ASN A 472 -2.75 1.17 -30.30
CA ASN A 472 -1.47 1.78 -30.67
C ASN A 472 -1.58 3.12 -31.41
N ASN A 473 -2.69 3.86 -31.25
CA ASN A 473 -2.78 5.23 -31.77
C ASN A 473 -2.12 6.20 -30.80
N ILE A 474 -1.41 7.19 -31.34
CA ILE A 474 -0.79 8.25 -30.55
C ILE A 474 -1.86 9.16 -29.96
N THR A 475 -1.79 9.41 -28.66
CA THR A 475 -2.61 10.44 -28.01
C THR A 475 -2.24 11.82 -28.55
N THR A 476 -3.25 12.59 -28.96
CA THR A 476 -3.05 13.91 -29.56
C THR A 476 -3.61 15.03 -28.69
N THR A 477 -3.09 16.23 -28.86
CA THR A 477 -3.64 17.47 -28.30
C THR A 477 -4.95 17.86 -29.01
N GLU A 478 -5.63 18.90 -28.53
CA GLU A 478 -6.84 19.43 -29.17
C GLU A 478 -6.60 19.86 -30.63
N ASP A 479 -5.37 20.25 -30.97
CA ASP A 479 -4.95 20.60 -32.34
C ASP A 479 -4.54 19.39 -33.19
N HIS A 480 -4.84 18.16 -32.75
CA HIS A 480 -4.48 16.90 -33.41
C HIS A 480 -2.97 16.65 -33.58
N LEU A 481 -2.13 17.31 -32.76
CA LEU A 481 -0.69 17.07 -32.74
C LEU A 481 -0.34 16.00 -31.70
N PRO A 482 0.68 15.14 -31.93
CA PRO A 482 1.16 14.20 -30.92
C PRO A 482 1.44 14.90 -29.59
N GLU A 483 0.84 14.42 -28.50
CA GLU A 483 1.17 14.93 -27.18
C GLU A 483 2.52 14.34 -26.74
N VAL A 484 3.49 15.23 -26.48
CA VAL A 484 4.83 14.85 -26.02
C VAL A 484 5.06 15.36 -24.61
N ARG A 485 5.51 14.47 -23.73
CA ARG A 485 5.82 14.77 -22.33
C ARG A 485 7.29 14.63 -22.03
N ILE A 486 7.81 15.51 -21.19
CA ILE A 486 9.16 15.41 -20.65
C ILE A 486 9.16 14.39 -19.51
N CYS A 487 9.97 13.34 -19.64
CA CYS A 487 10.10 12.28 -18.64
C CYS A 487 11.42 12.31 -17.88
N SER A 488 12.35 13.20 -18.22
CA SER A 488 13.65 13.38 -17.56
C SER A 488 14.00 14.87 -17.43
N PHE A 489 14.51 15.27 -16.26
CA PHE A 489 14.83 16.67 -15.94
C PHE A 489 16.29 16.84 -15.48
N GLU A 490 17.10 15.78 -15.61
CA GLU A 490 18.43 15.69 -14.99
C GLU A 490 19.43 16.72 -15.52
N LEU A 491 19.27 17.17 -16.77
CA LEU A 491 20.18 18.12 -17.42
C LEU A 491 19.46 19.38 -17.91
N LEU A 492 18.22 19.61 -17.46
CA LEU A 492 17.50 20.86 -17.72
C LEU A 492 17.98 21.95 -16.76
N ARG A 493 18.05 23.21 -17.23
CA ARG A 493 18.47 24.34 -16.38
C ARG A 493 17.51 25.50 -16.53
N ARG A 494 17.09 26.11 -15.42
CA ARG A 494 16.36 27.39 -15.46
C ARG A 494 17.36 28.50 -15.82
N LEU A 495 16.97 29.35 -16.78
CA LEU A 495 17.78 30.46 -17.30
C LEU A 495 17.74 31.69 -16.39
#